data_AF-A0AAU9LU21-F1
#
_entry.id   AF-A0AAU9LU21-F1
#
_cell.length_a   1.000
_cell.length_b   1.000
_cell.length_c   1.000
_cell.angle_alpha   90.00
_cell.angle_beta   90.00
_cell.angle_gamma   90.00
#
_symmetry.space_group_name_H-M   'P 1'
#
loop_
_entity.id
_entity.type
_entity.pdbx_description
1 polymer ?
#
loop_
_entity_poly.entity_id
_entity_poly.type
_entity_poly.pdbx_seq_one_letter_code
_entity_poly.pdbx_strand_id
1 'polypeptide(L)'
;MRKQFLTVQSAMNEGPMPQTIGSIAPWILSVAAGSKNPGLITPVRLGNGIVVNGVSVNPFKLKGMYPLIYAGEVPNITAGFSGSTSRFCIKNSLDNN
;
A
#
# COMPACT_ATOMS: atom_id res chain seq x y z
N MET A 1 15.32 -27.30 -19.40
CA MET A 1 16.58 -27.46 -18.64
C MET A 1 17.52 -28.35 -19.44
N ARG A 2 18.62 -27.82 -19.99
CA ARG A 2 19.55 -28.58 -20.86
C ARG A 2 20.99 -28.66 -20.36
N LYS A 3 21.42 -27.71 -19.52
CA LYS A 3 22.79 -27.61 -18.99
C LYS A 3 22.84 -27.73 -17.46
N GLN A 4 21.85 -28.38 -16.84
CA GLN A 4 21.73 -28.55 -15.38
C GLN A 4 21.71 -27.25 -14.55
N PHE A 5 21.46 -26.09 -15.17
CA PHE A 5 21.18 -24.85 -14.44
C PHE A 5 19.70 -24.79 -14.05
N LEU A 6 19.44 -24.57 -12.76
CA LEU A 6 18.12 -24.30 -12.23
C LEU A 6 17.73 -22.84 -12.51
N THR A 7 16.57 -22.63 -13.09
CA THR A 7 15.95 -21.30 -13.19
C THR A 7 14.91 -21.16 -12.09
N VAL A 8 15.05 -20.12 -11.28
CA VAL A 8 14.09 -19.74 -10.25
C VAL A 8 13.39 -18.46 -10.72
N GLN A 9 12.06 -18.46 -10.70
CA GLN A 9 11.25 -17.34 -11.16
C GLN A 9 10.10 -17.11 -10.18
N SER A 10 9.70 -15.85 -9.98
CA SER A 10 8.52 -15.55 -9.16
C SER A 10 7.24 -16.06 -9.83
N ALA A 11 6.26 -16.44 -9.01
CA ALA A 11 4.91 -16.79 -9.47
C ALA A 11 4.09 -15.57 -9.95
N MET A 12 4.68 -14.37 -9.96
CA MET A 12 4.02 -13.07 -10.18
C MET A 12 3.15 -12.60 -8.99
N ASN A 13 2.56 -11.42 -9.14
CA ASN A 13 1.81 -10.70 -8.10
C ASN A 13 0.34 -10.45 -8.49
N GLU A 14 -0.19 -11.13 -9.52
CA GLU A 14 -1.55 -10.94 -10.06
C GLU A 14 -2.64 -11.71 -9.29
N GLY A 15 -2.29 -12.32 -8.15
CA GLY A 15 -3.27 -12.92 -7.25
C GLY A 15 -4.30 -11.91 -6.72
N PRO A 16 -5.32 -12.34 -5.95
CA PRO A 16 -5.42 -13.63 -5.27
C PRO A 16 -6.31 -14.67 -5.99
N MET A 17 -6.90 -14.32 -7.14
CA MET A 17 -7.77 -15.24 -7.88
C MET A 17 -6.99 -16.47 -8.35
N PRO A 18 -7.60 -17.68 -8.39
CA PRO A 18 -6.94 -18.87 -8.93
C PRO A 18 -6.45 -18.66 -10.37
N GLN A 19 -5.43 -19.45 -10.76
CA GLN A 19 -4.89 -19.50 -12.12
C GLN A 19 -4.26 -18.18 -12.64
N THR A 20 -3.72 -17.35 -11.75
CA THR A 20 -3.06 -16.06 -12.08
C THR A 20 -1.52 -16.15 -12.21
N ILE A 21 -0.94 -17.35 -12.03
CA ILE A 21 0.51 -17.57 -12.16
C ILE A 21 0.96 -17.45 -13.62
N GLY A 22 1.98 -16.64 -13.90
CA GLY A 22 2.60 -16.58 -15.25
C GLY A 22 3.85 -17.44 -15.41
N SER A 23 4.48 -17.88 -14.32
CA SER A 23 5.64 -18.79 -14.38
C SER A 23 5.18 -20.26 -14.49
N ILE A 24 4.87 -20.69 -15.72
CA ILE A 24 4.21 -21.99 -16.00
C ILE A 24 5.12 -23.02 -16.69
N ALA A 25 6.34 -22.64 -17.08
CA ALA A 25 7.22 -23.57 -17.78
C ALA A 25 7.63 -24.71 -16.84
N PRO A 26 7.50 -25.99 -17.25
CA PRO A 26 7.68 -27.14 -16.36
C PRO A 26 9.12 -27.33 -15.88
N TRP A 27 10.09 -26.63 -16.47
CA TRP A 27 11.50 -26.66 -16.10
C TRP A 27 11.95 -25.46 -15.23
N ILE A 28 11.01 -24.64 -14.74
CA ILE A 28 11.27 -23.49 -13.88
C ILE A 28 10.76 -23.80 -12.47
N LEU A 29 11.55 -23.46 -11.45
CA LEU A 29 11.06 -23.41 -10.08
C LEU A 29 10.30 -22.09 -9.86
N SER A 30 8.98 -22.17 -9.85
CA SER A 30 8.10 -21.03 -9.60
C SER A 30 7.91 -20.81 -8.10
N VAL A 31 8.19 -19.60 -7.63
CA VAL A 31 8.20 -19.26 -6.20
C VAL A 31 7.05 -18.31 -5.85
N ALA A 32 6.17 -18.74 -4.93
CA ALA A 32 5.11 -17.91 -4.37
C ALA A 32 5.62 -17.03 -3.22
N ALA A 33 4.96 -15.90 -2.97
CA ALA A 33 5.25 -15.04 -1.83
C ALA A 33 4.59 -15.61 -0.56
N GLY A 34 5.38 -15.77 0.50
CA GLY A 34 4.91 -16.09 1.84
C GLY A 34 5.14 -14.90 2.78
N SER A 35 4.29 -14.77 3.80
CA SER A 35 4.48 -13.74 4.83
C SER A 35 5.24 -14.30 6.03
N LYS A 36 6.32 -13.63 6.44
CA LYS A 36 6.98 -13.82 7.74
C LYS A 36 7.29 -12.44 8.31
N ASN A 37 6.30 -11.76 8.89
CA ASN A 37 6.45 -10.40 9.40
C ASN A 37 5.98 -10.26 10.85
N PRO A 38 6.91 -10.24 11.82
CA PRO A 38 6.60 -9.82 13.18
C PRO A 38 7.03 -8.36 13.51
N GLY A 39 7.09 -7.39 12.58
CA GLY A 39 7.74 -6.10 12.94
C GLY A 39 7.55 -4.80 12.15
N LEU A 40 6.71 -4.71 11.10
CA LEU A 40 6.48 -3.41 10.44
C LEU A 40 5.32 -2.66 11.11
N ILE A 41 5.57 -2.17 12.32
CA ILE A 41 4.61 -1.35 13.08
C ILE A 41 5.07 0.11 13.06
N THR A 42 4.20 1.00 12.57
CA THR A 42 4.39 2.46 12.60
C THR A 42 3.30 3.08 13.46
N PRO A 43 3.56 3.37 14.75
CA PRO A 43 2.57 3.99 15.63
C PRO A 43 2.22 5.41 15.18
N VAL A 44 0.92 5.71 15.14
CA VAL A 44 0.37 7.04 14.89
C VAL A 44 -0.26 7.54 16.18
N ARG A 45 0.28 8.63 16.74
CA ARG A 45 -0.27 9.28 17.93
C ARG A 45 -1.15 10.46 17.52
N LEU A 46 -2.38 10.47 18.01
CA LEU A 46 -3.35 11.53 17.78
C LEU A 46 -3.29 12.59 18.88
N GLY A 47 -3.81 13.79 18.61
CA GLY A 47 -3.84 14.90 19.57
C GLY A 47 -4.64 14.61 20.84
N ASN A 48 -5.61 13.69 20.77
CA ASN A 48 -6.40 13.23 21.92
C ASN A 48 -5.71 12.10 22.74
N GLY A 49 -4.45 11.78 22.43
CA GLY A 49 -3.66 10.78 23.16
C GLY A 49 -3.83 9.34 22.66
N ILE A 50 -4.77 9.06 21.75
CA ILE A 50 -4.94 7.74 21.16
C ILE A 50 -3.71 7.39 20.31
N VAL A 51 -3.25 6.14 20.41
CA VAL A 51 -2.18 5.59 19.59
C VAL A 51 -2.74 4.45 18.74
N VAL A 52 -2.58 4.56 17.43
CA VAL A 52 -2.99 3.54 16.46
C VAL A 52 -1.74 2.90 15.86
N ASN A 53 -1.63 1.58 15.92
CA ASN A 53 -0.52 0.86 15.29
C ASN A 53 -0.80 0.69 13.79
N GLY A 54 -0.19 1.55 12.98
CA GLY A 54 -0.20 1.43 11.52
C GLY A 54 0.84 0.45 11.01
N VAL A 55 0.78 0.14 9.71
CA VAL A 55 1.76 -0.70 9.00
C VAL A 55 2.33 0.10 7.84
N SER A 56 3.59 0.49 7.96
CA SER A 56 4.33 1.16 6.89
C SER A 56 5.83 1.03 7.11
N VAL A 57 6.63 1.32 6.09
CA VAL A 57 8.06 1.58 6.24
C VAL A 57 8.23 3.09 6.29
N ASN A 58 8.39 3.65 7.50
CA ASN A 58 8.52 5.09 7.69
C ASN A 58 9.98 5.48 8.01
N PRO A 59 10.74 6.04 7.06
CA PRO A 59 12.09 6.54 7.33
C PRO A 59 12.10 7.94 7.97
N PHE A 60 10.94 8.60 8.11
CA PHE A 60 10.84 9.98 8.55
C PHE A 60 10.68 10.10 10.07
N LYS A 61 11.39 11.07 10.64
CA LYS A 61 11.17 11.54 12.01
C LYS A 61 10.32 12.80 11.99
N LEU A 62 9.15 12.74 12.61
CA LEU A 62 8.29 13.91 12.79
C LEU A 62 8.98 14.94 13.70
N LYS A 63 8.97 16.22 13.29
CA LYS A 63 9.52 17.35 14.07
C LYS A 63 8.52 17.91 15.10
N GLY A 64 7.29 17.41 15.09
CA GLY A 64 6.20 17.86 15.95
C GLY A 64 4.87 17.23 15.52
N MET A 65 3.79 17.69 16.14
CA MET A 65 2.42 17.36 15.73
C MET A 65 2.01 18.24 14.54
N TYR A 66 1.22 17.68 13.64
CA TYR A 66 0.65 18.39 12.50
C TYR A 66 -0.88 18.40 12.61
N PRO A 67 -1.56 19.44 12.09
CA PRO A 67 -3.01 19.44 11.97
C PRO A 67 -3.49 18.20 11.20
N LEU A 68 -4.56 17.59 11.69
CA LEU A 68 -5.21 16.46 11.05
C LEU A 68 -6.59 16.91 10.57
N ILE A 69 -6.90 16.65 9.30
CA ILE A 69 -8.19 16.97 8.68
C ILE A 69 -8.74 15.74 7.97
N TYR A 70 -10.06 15.57 8.01
CA TYR A 70 -10.72 14.52 7.24
C TYR A 70 -10.92 14.99 5.79
N ALA A 71 -10.31 14.28 4.86
CA ALA A 71 -10.33 14.59 3.43
C ALA A 71 -11.75 14.74 2.83
N GLY A 72 -12.76 14.08 3.40
CA GLY A 72 -14.16 14.20 2.97
C GLY A 72 -14.79 15.59 3.22
N GLU A 73 -14.18 16.40 4.08
CA GLU A 73 -14.66 17.75 4.44
C GLU A 73 -13.99 18.86 3.62
N VAL A 74 -12.96 18.54 2.84
CA VAL A 74 -12.22 19.50 1.99
C VAL A 74 -12.17 19.07 0.52
N PRO A 75 -13.32 18.84 -0.14
CA PRO A 75 -13.33 18.50 -1.56
C PRO A 75 -12.99 19.71 -2.43
N ASN A 76 -12.29 19.46 -3.54
CA ASN A 76 -12.12 20.45 -4.59
C ASN A 76 -13.42 20.60 -5.40
N ILE A 77 -14.34 21.41 -4.86
CA ILE A 77 -15.65 21.67 -5.46
C ILE A 77 -15.54 22.33 -6.85
N THR A 78 -14.52 23.17 -7.05
CA THR A 78 -14.33 23.89 -8.32
C THR A 78 -13.93 22.96 -9.46
N ALA A 79 -13.23 21.87 -9.16
CA ALA A 79 -12.91 20.80 -10.10
C ALA A 79 -14.00 19.70 -10.17
N GLY A 80 -15.18 19.94 -9.58
CA GLY A 80 -16.31 19.03 -9.65
C GLY A 80 -16.25 17.82 -8.70
N PHE A 81 -15.35 17.85 -7.71
CA PHE A 81 -15.29 16.80 -6.69
C PHE A 81 -16.24 17.07 -5.54
N SER A 82 -16.64 16.01 -4.86
CA SER A 82 -17.45 16.04 -3.65
C SER A 82 -16.76 15.26 -2.54
N GLY A 83 -17.31 15.34 -1.31
CA GLY A 83 -16.77 14.61 -0.17
C GLY A 83 -16.76 13.08 -0.35
N SER A 84 -17.62 12.52 -1.20
CA SER A 84 -17.62 11.08 -1.51
C SER A 84 -16.40 10.64 -2.31
N THR A 85 -15.82 11.56 -3.09
CA THR A 85 -14.62 11.30 -3.89
C THR A 85 -13.36 11.74 -3.15
N SER A 86 -13.37 12.91 -2.50
CA SER A 86 -12.20 13.47 -1.83
C SER A 86 -11.74 12.65 -0.63
N ARG A 87 -12.65 11.95 0.05
CA ARG A 87 -12.32 11.04 1.18
C ARG A 87 -11.30 9.94 0.85
N PHE A 88 -11.10 9.63 -0.44
CA PHE A 88 -10.12 8.67 -0.93
C PHE A 88 -8.78 9.32 -1.33
N CYS A 89 -8.65 10.64 -1.17
CA CYS A 89 -7.49 11.42 -1.60
C CYS A 89 -7.12 11.20 -3.07
N ILE A 90 -8.14 11.04 -3.93
CA ILE A 90 -7.94 10.88 -5.38
C ILE A 90 -7.19 12.10 -5.91
N LYS A 91 -6.34 11.88 -6.93
CA LYS A 91 -5.61 12.97 -7.59
C LYS A 91 -6.52 14.16 -7.88
N ASN A 92 -6.12 15.35 -7.42
CA ASN A 92 -6.81 16.64 -7.55
C ASN A 92 -8.17 16.77 -6.84
N SER A 93 -8.58 15.79 -6.03
CA SER A 93 -9.90 15.79 -5.38
C SER A 93 -9.99 16.62 -4.10
N LEU A 94 -8.86 17.05 -3.54
CA LEU A 94 -8.77 17.88 -2.34
C LEU A 94 -8.61 19.35 -2.70
N ASP A 95 -9.24 20.23 -1.93
CA ASP A 95 -8.97 21.66 -2.03
C ASP A 95 -7.51 21.95 -1.65
N ASN A 96 -6.86 22.80 -2.42
CA ASN A 96 -5.46 23.19 -2.22
C ASN A 96 -5.32 24.55 -1.51
N ASN A 97 -6.43 25.24 -1.27
CA ASN A 97 -6.51 26.54 -0.58
C ASN A 97 -7.03 26.38 0.85
#